data_AF-A0A7S0UVD9-F1
#
_entry.id   AF-A0A7S0UVD9-F1
#
_cell.length_a   1.000
_cell.length_b   1.000
_cell.length_c   1.000
_cell.angle_alpha   90.00
_cell.angle_beta   90.00
_cell.angle_gamma   90.00
#
_symmetry.space_group_name_H-M   'P 1'
#
loop_
_entity.id
_entity.type
_entity.pdbx_description
1 polymer ?
#
loop_
_entity_poly.entity_id
_entity_poly.type
_entity_poly.pdbx_seq_one_letter_code
_entity_poly.pdbx_strand_id
1 'polypeptide(L)'
;AVLWLDCGAELRNSLNRARTILQTQGHVSSIQSLAVGDHPFTKKYMAPFVKIDDQEFERIAKSPLCAGGLQGFVKGSSAEKLILNEVVRCSLEPMCILPVPGATTKETFFDQSIFSLMIHHHNFSTCQPASPFFTASVKKLSYNPLKSSGPISMASRRHRYPKPYVPYLKKRAHCRVGHNHIGWQTSLPQAGETTLKSSSLGFKIKFMYLQALGDFFVQGGSCVGVHFIALFIFWILYSLLQMGFILPPVPTDRFLPLCEKSEKWSEEGGEGDGG
;
A
#
# COMPACT_ATOMS: atom_id res chain seq x y z
N ALA A 1 -17.19 -19.84 4.26
CA ALA A 1 -16.64 -18.58 3.72
C ALA A 1 -16.46 -18.74 2.23
N VAL A 2 -16.65 -17.68 1.46
CA VAL A 2 -16.41 -17.64 0.01
C VAL A 2 -15.36 -16.56 -0.25
N LEU A 3 -14.38 -16.86 -1.10
CA LEU A 3 -13.40 -15.90 -1.59
C LEU A 3 -13.59 -15.76 -3.10
N TRP A 4 -13.93 -14.56 -3.53
CA TRP A 4 -14.01 -14.17 -4.93
C TRP A 4 -12.67 -13.59 -5.39
N LEU A 5 -12.21 -14.12 -6.52
CA LEU A 5 -11.00 -13.67 -7.21
C LEU A 5 -11.38 -13.33 -8.64
N ASP A 6 -11.08 -12.11 -9.07
CA ASP A 6 -11.26 -11.73 -10.46
C ASP A 6 -10.45 -12.66 -11.37
N CYS A 7 -10.98 -12.93 -12.56
CA CYS A 7 -10.28 -13.63 -13.62
C CYS A 7 -8.96 -12.93 -13.99
N GLY A 8 -8.80 -11.64 -13.72
CA GLY A 8 -7.52 -10.96 -13.85
C GLY A 8 -6.44 -11.42 -12.86
N ALA A 9 -6.76 -12.19 -11.82
CA ALA A 9 -5.84 -12.55 -10.74
C ALA A 9 -5.19 -13.94 -10.92
N GLU A 10 -3.99 -14.10 -10.35
CA GLU A 10 -3.30 -15.38 -10.18
C GLU A 10 -2.90 -15.58 -8.72
N LEU A 11 -3.01 -16.81 -8.23
CA LEU A 11 -2.51 -17.20 -6.92
C LEU A 11 -0.99 -17.40 -6.99
N ARG A 12 -0.26 -16.79 -6.04
CA ARG A 12 1.21 -16.77 -5.97
C ARG A 12 1.76 -17.28 -4.64
N ASN A 13 0.94 -17.40 -3.61
CA ASN A 13 1.32 -17.97 -2.32
C ASN A 13 0.06 -18.50 -1.59
N SER A 14 0.22 -19.09 -0.42
CA SER A 14 -0.88 -19.57 0.42
C SER A 14 -1.90 -18.47 0.76
N LEU A 15 -3.19 -18.83 0.76
CA LEU A 15 -4.31 -17.97 1.19
C LEU A 15 -4.57 -18.00 2.70
N ASN A 16 -3.67 -18.60 3.50
CA ASN A 16 -3.88 -18.74 4.95
C ASN A 16 -4.18 -17.40 5.63
N ARG A 17 -3.49 -16.31 5.25
CA ARG A 17 -3.76 -14.98 5.81
C ARG A 17 -5.17 -14.46 5.50
N ALA A 18 -5.63 -14.63 4.25
CA ALA A 18 -6.98 -14.27 3.86
C ALA A 18 -8.02 -15.13 4.59
N ARG A 19 -7.75 -16.43 4.77
CA ARG A 19 -8.58 -17.34 5.55
C ARG A 19 -8.70 -16.89 7.01
N THR A 20 -7.58 -16.56 7.67
CA THR A 20 -7.59 -16.07 9.05
C THR A 20 -8.42 -14.80 9.19
N ILE A 21 -8.25 -13.83 8.27
CA ILE A 21 -9.04 -12.59 8.29
C ILE A 21 -10.52 -12.87 8.09
N LEU A 22 -10.88 -13.77 7.16
CA LEU A 22 -12.28 -14.17 6.99
C LEU A 22 -12.85 -14.79 8.26
N GLN A 23 -12.09 -15.65 8.93
CA GLN A 23 -12.52 -16.29 10.18
C GLN A 23 -12.71 -15.30 11.32
N THR A 24 -11.88 -14.26 11.42
CA THR A 24 -11.92 -13.30 12.53
C THR A 24 -12.81 -12.09 12.26
N GLN A 25 -12.85 -11.60 11.03
CA GLN A 25 -13.52 -10.35 10.65
C GLN A 25 -14.77 -10.57 9.79
N GLY A 26 -14.98 -11.78 9.28
CA GLY A 26 -16.13 -12.12 8.44
C GLY A 26 -16.05 -11.57 7.00
N HIS A 27 -15.03 -10.79 6.67
CA HIS A 27 -14.79 -10.21 5.35
C HIS A 27 -13.31 -9.90 5.09
N VAL A 28 -12.88 -9.96 3.82
CA VAL A 28 -11.52 -9.58 3.40
C VAL A 28 -11.56 -8.88 2.04
N SER A 29 -10.77 -7.82 1.90
CA SER A 29 -10.54 -7.08 0.66
C SER A 29 -9.11 -6.53 0.62
N SER A 30 -8.68 -5.93 -0.48
CA SER A 30 -7.36 -5.27 -0.59
C SER A 30 -7.47 -3.84 -1.08
N ILE A 31 -6.64 -2.95 -0.55
CA ILE A 31 -6.50 -1.56 -0.98
C ILE A 31 -6.02 -1.48 -2.44
N GLN A 32 -6.57 -0.53 -3.19
CA GLN A 32 -6.01 0.02 -4.42
C GLN A 32 -5.47 1.43 -4.16
N SER A 33 -4.59 1.91 -5.04
CA SER A 33 -3.86 3.17 -4.85
C SER A 33 -4.71 4.44 -4.98
N LEU A 34 -5.96 4.33 -5.44
CA LEU A 34 -6.86 5.48 -5.64
C LEU A 34 -7.73 5.70 -4.40
N ALA A 35 -8.20 6.93 -4.20
CA ALA A 35 -9.19 7.25 -3.18
C ALA A 35 -10.61 7.13 -3.74
N VAL A 36 -11.60 6.87 -2.87
CA VAL A 36 -13.01 6.72 -3.28
C VAL A 36 -13.52 7.96 -4.04
N GLY A 37 -13.07 9.15 -3.62
CA GLY A 37 -13.44 10.44 -4.20
C GLY A 37 -12.76 10.77 -5.54
N ASP A 38 -11.73 10.01 -5.96
CA ASP A 38 -11.05 10.26 -7.24
C ASP A 38 -11.93 9.94 -8.46
N HIS A 39 -13.09 9.32 -8.23
CA HIS A 39 -14.04 8.93 -9.26
C HIS A 39 -15.32 9.79 -9.15
N PRO A 40 -15.53 10.78 -10.03
CA PRO A 40 -16.64 11.73 -9.92
C PRO A 40 -18.01 11.05 -9.99
N PHE A 41 -18.10 9.92 -10.69
CA PHE A 41 -19.33 9.13 -10.79
C PHE A 41 -19.69 8.40 -9.49
N THR A 42 -18.72 8.16 -8.60
CA THR A 42 -18.99 7.58 -7.28
C THR A 42 -19.85 8.53 -6.44
N LYS A 43 -19.46 9.82 -6.35
CA LYS A 43 -20.26 10.83 -5.63
C LYS A 43 -21.63 11.01 -6.27
N LYS A 44 -21.67 11.14 -7.60
CA LYS A 44 -22.90 11.49 -8.32
C LYS A 44 -23.95 10.38 -8.33
N TYR A 45 -23.53 9.12 -8.44
CA TYR A 45 -24.46 8.01 -8.69
C TYR A 45 -24.42 6.92 -7.63
N MET A 46 -23.23 6.58 -7.11
CA MET A 46 -23.09 5.43 -6.21
C MET A 46 -23.42 5.79 -4.75
N ALA A 47 -22.96 6.94 -4.25
CA ALA A 47 -23.28 7.39 -2.89
C ALA A 47 -24.79 7.57 -2.67
N PRO A 48 -25.55 8.25 -3.56
CA PRO A 48 -27.01 8.33 -3.44
C PRO A 48 -27.70 6.96 -3.48
N PHE A 49 -27.19 6.03 -4.30
CA PHE A 49 -27.76 4.68 -4.43
C PHE A 49 -27.73 3.90 -3.10
N VAL A 50 -26.65 4.05 -2.33
CA VAL A 50 -26.50 3.44 -0.99
C VAL A 50 -26.90 4.38 0.15
N LYS A 51 -27.57 5.51 -0.16
CA LYS A 51 -28.08 6.48 0.81
C LYS A 51 -27.01 7.08 1.71
N ILE A 52 -25.80 7.27 1.17
CA ILE A 52 -24.74 8.05 1.82
C ILE A 52 -24.97 9.53 1.50
N ASP A 53 -25.10 10.36 2.53
CA ASP A 53 -25.23 11.81 2.38
C ASP A 53 -23.88 12.47 2.03
N ASP A 54 -23.92 13.76 1.67
CA ASP A 54 -22.73 14.49 1.26
C ASP A 54 -21.68 14.60 2.38
N GLN A 55 -22.09 14.78 3.64
CA GLN A 55 -21.17 14.93 4.76
C GLN A 55 -20.39 13.63 5.00
N GLU A 56 -21.10 12.50 5.00
CA GLU A 56 -20.54 11.18 5.13
C GLU A 56 -19.69 10.81 3.90
N PHE A 57 -20.12 11.21 2.70
CA PHE A 57 -19.32 11.02 1.50
C PHE A 57 -17.99 11.76 1.60
N GLU A 58 -17.96 13.03 2.04
CA GLU A 58 -16.70 13.78 2.18
C GLU A 58 -15.74 13.14 3.20
N ARG A 59 -16.26 12.46 4.22
CA ARG A 59 -15.46 11.65 5.14
C ARG A 59 -14.84 10.44 4.43
N ILE A 60 -15.64 9.72 3.65
CA ILE A 60 -15.23 8.48 2.96
C ILE A 60 -14.38 8.77 1.71
N ALA A 61 -14.57 9.92 1.07
CA ALA A 61 -13.94 10.28 -0.21
C ALA A 61 -12.41 10.21 -0.16
N LYS A 62 -11.82 10.49 1.01
CA LYS A 62 -10.37 10.44 1.25
C LYS A 62 -9.85 9.04 1.56
N SER A 63 -10.74 8.08 1.82
CA SER A 63 -10.36 6.70 2.10
C SER A 63 -9.91 5.97 0.84
N PRO A 64 -9.02 4.97 0.96
CA PRO A 64 -8.58 4.19 -0.18
C PRO A 64 -9.73 3.37 -0.78
N LEU A 65 -9.71 3.21 -2.10
CA LEU A 65 -10.56 2.26 -2.81
C LEU A 65 -10.16 0.83 -2.45
N CYS A 66 -11.15 -0.03 -2.30
CA CYS A 66 -10.99 -1.44 -2.02
C CYS A 66 -11.21 -2.22 -3.32
N ALA A 67 -10.27 -3.09 -3.71
CA ALA A 67 -10.24 -3.78 -4.99
C ALA A 67 -11.42 -4.76 -5.13
N GLY A 68 -12.27 -4.56 -6.13
CA GLY A 68 -13.38 -5.49 -6.41
C GLY A 68 -12.89 -6.88 -6.84
N GLY A 69 -11.68 -6.96 -7.38
CA GLY A 69 -11.08 -8.22 -7.82
C GLY A 69 -10.58 -9.15 -6.71
N LEU A 70 -10.65 -8.74 -5.45
CA LEU A 70 -10.40 -9.58 -4.29
C LEU A 70 -11.43 -9.23 -3.21
N GLN A 71 -12.45 -10.06 -3.07
CA GLN A 71 -13.50 -9.89 -2.07
C GLN A 71 -13.78 -11.24 -1.42
N GLY A 72 -13.98 -11.29 -0.11
CA GLY A 72 -14.38 -12.52 0.54
C GLY A 72 -15.34 -12.28 1.67
N PHE A 73 -16.30 -13.17 1.84
CA PHE A 73 -17.37 -13.05 2.84
C PHE A 73 -17.61 -14.37 3.57
N VAL A 74 -17.98 -14.27 4.84
CA VAL A 74 -18.50 -15.39 5.63
C VAL A 74 -20.01 -15.29 5.69
N LYS A 75 -20.69 -16.37 5.31
CA LYS A 75 -22.15 -16.47 5.39
C LYS A 75 -22.64 -16.22 6.81
N GLY A 76 -23.65 -15.39 6.95
CA GLY A 76 -24.25 -14.92 8.20
C GLY A 76 -23.54 -13.72 8.85
N SER A 77 -22.38 -13.30 8.36
CA SER A 77 -21.60 -12.21 8.97
C SER A 77 -22.25 -10.84 8.76
N SER A 78 -21.92 -9.87 9.61
CA SER A 78 -22.36 -8.49 9.43
C SER A 78 -21.89 -7.91 8.09
N ALA A 79 -20.69 -8.28 7.63
CA ALA A 79 -20.16 -7.81 6.36
C ALA A 79 -20.95 -8.38 5.17
N GLU A 80 -21.38 -9.64 5.20
CA GLU A 80 -22.28 -10.17 4.16
C GLU A 80 -23.59 -9.37 4.12
N LYS A 81 -24.20 -9.14 5.30
CA LYS A 81 -25.50 -8.47 5.40
C LYS A 81 -25.46 -7.00 5.01
N LEU A 82 -24.42 -6.28 5.43
CA LEU A 82 -24.31 -4.83 5.28
C LEU A 82 -23.58 -4.41 4.00
N ILE A 83 -22.68 -5.23 3.46
CA ILE A 83 -21.90 -4.89 2.27
C ILE A 83 -22.40 -5.70 1.07
N LEU A 84 -22.32 -7.03 1.15
CA LEU A 84 -22.55 -7.89 -0.03
C LEU A 84 -23.99 -7.75 -0.56
N ASN A 85 -24.99 -7.68 0.33
CA ASN A 85 -26.38 -7.51 -0.11
C ASN A 85 -26.61 -6.20 -0.88
N GLU A 86 -26.01 -5.09 -0.44
CA GLU A 86 -26.15 -3.80 -1.14
C GLU A 86 -25.42 -3.82 -2.49
N VAL A 87 -24.27 -4.48 -2.56
CA VAL A 87 -23.54 -4.65 -3.82
C VAL A 87 -24.33 -5.53 -4.79
N VAL A 88 -24.92 -6.64 -4.32
CA VAL A 88 -25.78 -7.50 -5.13
C VAL A 88 -26.99 -6.71 -5.61
N ARG A 89 -27.62 -5.90 -4.74
CA ARG A 89 -28.73 -5.02 -5.13
C ARG A 89 -28.30 -4.06 -6.25
N CYS A 90 -27.14 -3.41 -6.12
CA CYS A 90 -26.60 -2.55 -7.18
C CYS A 90 -26.34 -3.33 -8.46
N SER A 91 -25.77 -4.55 -8.38
CA SER A 91 -25.45 -5.35 -9.56
C SER A 91 -26.65 -5.78 -10.40
N LEU A 92 -27.88 -5.58 -9.90
CA LEU A 92 -29.12 -5.82 -10.63
C LEU A 92 -29.71 -4.53 -11.26
N GLU A 93 -29.13 -3.37 -10.96
CA GLU A 93 -29.64 -2.07 -11.36
C GLU A 93 -28.85 -1.52 -12.56
N PRO A 94 -29.52 -1.06 -13.63
CA PRO A 94 -28.84 -0.59 -14.85
C PRO A 94 -27.78 0.48 -14.59
N MET A 95 -28.03 1.39 -13.65
CA MET A 95 -27.10 2.48 -13.30
C MET A 95 -25.76 2.00 -12.72
N CYS A 96 -25.70 0.77 -12.19
CA CYS A 96 -24.49 0.17 -11.63
C CYS A 96 -23.76 -0.76 -12.61
N ILE A 97 -24.39 -1.11 -13.73
CA ILE A 97 -23.85 -2.08 -14.69
C ILE A 97 -23.46 -1.38 -15.99
N LEU A 98 -24.26 -0.40 -16.40
CA LEU A 98 -24.08 0.32 -17.65
C LEU A 98 -23.21 1.56 -17.44
N PRO A 99 -22.30 1.87 -18.38
CA PRO A 99 -21.59 3.14 -18.35
C PRO A 99 -22.61 4.28 -18.40
N VAL A 100 -22.54 5.17 -17.40
CA VAL A 100 -23.35 6.38 -17.39
C VAL A 100 -22.94 7.27 -18.58
N PRO A 101 -23.87 8.06 -19.15
CA PRO A 101 -23.55 8.95 -20.26
C PRO A 101 -22.35 9.86 -19.93
N GLY A 102 -21.33 9.82 -20.78
CA GLY A 102 -20.07 10.57 -20.60
C GLY A 102 -19.00 9.87 -19.77
N ALA A 103 -19.27 8.69 -19.18
CA ALA A 103 -18.24 7.90 -18.52
C ALA A 103 -17.47 7.04 -19.53
N THR A 104 -16.15 7.02 -19.37
CA THR A 104 -15.30 6.02 -20.01
C THR A 104 -15.26 4.73 -19.20
N THR A 105 -14.91 3.62 -19.84
CA THR A 105 -14.71 2.32 -19.16
C THR A 105 -13.64 2.34 -18.06
N LYS A 106 -12.79 3.39 -18.03
CA LYS A 106 -11.79 3.60 -16.98
C LYS A 106 -12.34 4.34 -15.77
N GLU A 107 -13.53 4.92 -15.86
CA GLU A 107 -14.15 5.71 -14.80
C GLU A 107 -15.32 4.96 -14.16
N THR A 108 -15.74 3.86 -14.77
CA THR A 108 -16.80 2.97 -14.30
C THR A 108 -16.23 1.89 -13.38
N PHE A 109 -15.97 2.25 -12.13
CA PHE A 109 -15.60 1.31 -11.06
C PHE A 109 -16.84 0.96 -10.21
N PHE A 110 -17.98 0.65 -10.81
CA PHE A 110 -19.27 0.69 -10.11
C PHE A 110 -19.37 -0.25 -8.91
N ASP A 111 -19.22 -1.55 -9.12
CA ASP A 111 -19.23 -2.56 -8.05
C ASP A 111 -18.15 -2.28 -7.01
N GLN A 112 -16.95 -1.92 -7.47
CA GLN A 112 -15.82 -1.57 -6.62
C GLN A 112 -16.07 -0.33 -5.76
N SER A 113 -16.71 0.70 -6.31
CA SER A 113 -17.09 1.93 -5.62
C SER A 113 -18.13 1.63 -4.55
N ILE A 114 -19.13 0.80 -4.85
CA ILE A 114 -20.15 0.40 -3.87
C ILE A 114 -19.53 -0.43 -2.75
N PHE A 115 -18.67 -1.41 -3.07
CA PHE A 115 -17.92 -2.14 -2.05
C PHE A 115 -17.17 -1.17 -1.13
N SER A 116 -16.42 -0.23 -1.71
CA SER A 116 -15.60 0.71 -0.93
C SER A 116 -16.45 1.65 -0.06
N LEU A 117 -17.54 2.19 -0.61
CA LEU A 117 -18.49 3.02 0.12
C LEU A 117 -19.06 2.25 1.32
N MET A 118 -19.57 1.04 1.12
CA MET A 118 -20.18 0.25 2.19
C MET A 118 -19.18 -0.22 3.25
N ILE A 119 -17.95 -0.57 2.83
CA ILE A 119 -16.85 -0.92 3.75
C ILE A 119 -16.54 0.26 4.68
N HIS A 120 -16.35 1.46 4.14
CA HIS A 120 -15.96 2.64 4.92
C HIS A 120 -17.13 3.26 5.69
N HIS A 121 -18.36 3.19 5.15
CA HIS A 121 -19.58 3.63 5.83
C HIS A 121 -19.82 2.84 7.12
N HIS A 122 -19.64 1.52 7.07
CA HIS A 122 -19.78 0.65 8.25
C HIS A 122 -18.48 0.43 9.03
N ASN A 123 -17.42 1.22 8.74
CA ASN A 123 -16.14 1.18 9.44
C ASN A 123 -15.46 -0.20 9.50
N PHE A 124 -15.59 -1.01 8.44
CA PHE A 124 -14.87 -2.28 8.36
C PHE A 124 -13.39 -2.05 8.06
N SER A 125 -12.50 -2.52 8.94
CA SER A 125 -11.04 -2.45 8.79
C SER A 125 -10.45 -3.51 7.83
N THR A 126 -11.32 -4.13 7.02
CA THR A 126 -11.04 -5.30 6.18
C THR A 126 -10.41 -4.95 4.82
N CYS A 127 -10.28 -3.67 4.50
CA CYS A 127 -9.58 -3.20 3.30
C CYS A 127 -8.07 -3.28 3.55
N GLN A 128 -7.50 -4.46 3.37
CA GLN A 128 -6.12 -4.76 3.79
C GLN A 128 -5.10 -4.05 2.88
N PRO A 129 -3.90 -3.73 3.39
CA PRO A 129 -2.81 -3.24 2.55
C PRO A 129 -2.58 -4.16 1.33
N ALA A 130 -2.42 -3.56 0.14
CA ALA A 130 -2.21 -4.32 -1.09
C ALA A 130 -1.07 -5.34 -0.93
N SER A 131 0.10 -4.90 -0.48
CA SER A 131 1.17 -5.83 -0.09
C SER A 131 0.96 -6.23 1.38
N PRO A 132 0.80 -7.53 1.72
CA PRO A 132 1.17 -8.73 0.95
C PRO A 132 -0.01 -9.52 0.33
N PHE A 133 -1.21 -8.98 0.24
CA PHE A 133 -2.38 -9.70 -0.28
C PHE A 133 -2.42 -9.78 -1.80
N PHE A 134 -2.23 -8.65 -2.47
CA PHE A 134 -2.39 -8.48 -3.90
C PHE A 134 -1.34 -7.51 -4.47
N THR A 135 -0.75 -7.84 -5.62
CA THR A 135 0.11 -6.88 -6.33
C THR A 135 -0.16 -6.85 -7.82
N ALA A 136 -0.09 -5.66 -8.41
CA ALA A 136 0.03 -5.50 -9.85
C ALA A 136 1.50 -5.54 -10.33
N SER A 137 2.48 -5.44 -9.42
CA SER A 137 3.89 -5.30 -9.76
C SER A 137 4.53 -6.64 -10.08
N VAL A 138 4.96 -6.80 -11.34
CA VAL A 138 5.62 -8.01 -11.83
C VAL A 138 6.96 -8.26 -11.11
N LYS A 139 7.67 -7.19 -10.76
CA LYS A 139 9.01 -7.25 -10.13
C LYS A 139 9.01 -7.90 -8.76
N LYS A 140 7.85 -7.95 -8.09
CA LYS A 140 7.71 -8.55 -6.76
C LYS A 140 7.39 -10.06 -6.82
N LEU A 141 7.33 -10.64 -8.02
CA LEU A 141 6.90 -12.03 -8.21
C LEU A 141 8.05 -12.89 -8.72
N SER A 142 8.10 -14.15 -8.25
CA SER A 142 8.98 -15.15 -8.83
C SER A 142 8.63 -15.35 -10.30
N TYR A 143 9.62 -15.30 -11.21
CA TYR A 143 9.40 -15.49 -12.65
C TYR A 143 8.73 -16.83 -12.96
N ASN A 144 9.13 -17.90 -12.27
CA ASN A 144 8.50 -19.21 -12.39
C ASN A 144 7.07 -19.17 -11.79
N PRO A 145 6.01 -19.45 -12.58
CA PRO A 145 4.66 -19.36 -12.09
C PRO A 145 4.31 -20.46 -11.07
N LEU A 146 5.09 -21.53 -10.99
CA LEU A 146 4.90 -22.63 -10.03
C LEU A 146 5.58 -22.37 -8.68
N LYS A 147 6.50 -21.40 -8.60
CA LYS A 147 7.18 -21.04 -7.35
C LYS A 147 6.39 -19.99 -6.57
N SER A 148 6.38 -20.14 -5.25
CA SER A 148 5.80 -19.14 -4.34
C SER A 148 6.48 -17.78 -4.53
N SER A 149 5.69 -16.71 -4.47
CA SER A 149 6.16 -15.32 -4.45
C SER A 149 5.96 -14.68 -3.07
N GLY A 150 6.09 -15.49 -2.01
CA GLY A 150 5.97 -15.03 -0.63
C GLY A 150 6.76 -13.73 -0.38
N PRO A 151 6.18 -12.77 0.36
CA PRO A 151 4.93 -12.86 1.12
C PRO A 151 3.66 -12.69 0.29
N ILE A 152 3.75 -12.38 -1.01
CA ILE A 152 2.61 -11.97 -1.84
C ILE A 152 1.70 -13.15 -2.17
N SER A 153 0.43 -13.06 -1.75
CA SER A 153 -0.56 -14.12 -1.94
C SER A 153 -1.12 -14.16 -3.37
N MET A 154 -1.47 -13.01 -3.93
CA MET A 154 -2.11 -12.91 -5.24
C MET A 154 -1.46 -11.82 -6.07
N ALA A 155 -1.58 -11.95 -7.39
CA ALA A 155 -1.10 -10.96 -8.32
C ALA A 155 -2.02 -10.75 -9.50
N SER A 156 -1.94 -9.57 -10.11
CA SER A 156 -2.65 -9.29 -11.36
C SER A 156 -1.92 -9.90 -12.56
N ARG A 157 -2.60 -10.78 -13.29
CA ARG A 157 -2.11 -11.43 -14.52
C ARG A 157 -1.90 -10.44 -15.65
N ARG A 158 -2.72 -9.38 -15.74
CA ARG A 158 -2.74 -8.49 -16.92
C ARG A 158 -1.40 -7.77 -17.13
N HIS A 159 -0.71 -7.41 -16.05
CA HIS A 159 0.51 -6.59 -16.10
C HIS A 159 1.79 -7.40 -16.37
N ARG A 160 1.71 -8.73 -16.36
CA ARG A 160 2.86 -9.61 -16.57
C ARG A 160 3.18 -9.77 -18.06
N TYR A 161 4.39 -9.42 -18.50
CA TYR A 161 4.84 -9.67 -19.88
C TYR A 161 6.33 -10.04 -19.90
N PRO A 162 6.73 -11.14 -20.58
CA PRO A 162 5.87 -12.16 -21.19
C PRO A 162 5.00 -12.89 -20.15
N LYS A 163 3.92 -13.56 -20.58
CA LYS A 163 3.07 -14.36 -19.71
C LYS A 163 3.82 -15.65 -19.32
N PRO A 164 4.24 -15.84 -18.05
CA PRO A 164 5.16 -16.92 -17.70
C PRO A 164 4.47 -18.28 -17.59
N TYR A 165 3.13 -18.31 -17.54
CA TYR A 165 2.35 -19.55 -17.53
C TYR A 165 2.15 -20.17 -18.92
N VAL A 166 2.51 -19.47 -20.01
CA VAL A 166 2.31 -19.97 -21.38
C VAL A 166 2.89 -21.37 -21.61
N PRO A 167 4.11 -21.71 -21.15
CA PRO A 167 4.66 -23.06 -21.30
C PRO A 167 3.88 -24.16 -20.56
N TYR A 168 3.06 -23.79 -19.57
CA TYR A 168 2.32 -24.71 -18.71
C TYR A 168 0.85 -24.87 -19.12
N LEU A 169 0.39 -24.11 -20.11
CA LEU A 169 -0.96 -24.22 -20.63
C LEU A 169 -1.09 -25.51 -21.46
N LYS A 170 -1.84 -26.48 -20.96
CA LYS A 170 -2.24 -27.65 -21.74
C LYS A 170 -3.27 -27.23 -22.79
N LYS A 171 -2.87 -27.24 -24.07
CA LYS A 171 -3.82 -27.10 -25.18
C LYS A 171 -4.75 -28.32 -25.17
N ARG A 172 -6.05 -28.10 -25.01
CA ARG A 172 -7.04 -29.17 -25.17
C ARG A 172 -7.14 -29.50 -26.66
N ALA A 173 -6.91 -30.76 -27.04
CA ALA A 173 -6.88 -31.19 -28.45
C ALA A 173 -8.15 -30.84 -29.24
N HIS A 174 -9.30 -30.75 -28.55
CA HIS A 174 -10.60 -30.42 -29.14
C HIS A 174 -11.01 -28.94 -28.97
N CYS A 175 -10.22 -28.13 -28.24
CA CYS A 175 -10.42 -26.68 -28.24
C CYS A 175 -9.73 -26.09 -29.46
N ARG A 176 -10.41 -26.11 -30.61
CA ARG A 176 -10.02 -25.25 -31.72
C ARG A 176 -10.34 -23.82 -31.31
N VAL A 177 -9.32 -22.96 -31.34
CA VAL A 177 -9.48 -21.50 -31.29
C VAL A 177 -10.39 -21.17 -32.48
N GLY A 178 -11.67 -20.90 -32.22
CA GLY A 178 -12.65 -20.69 -33.29
C GLY A 178 -12.19 -19.57 -34.21
N HIS A 179 -12.29 -19.75 -35.53
CA HIS A 179 -11.93 -18.69 -36.49
C HIS A 179 -12.78 -17.42 -36.30
N ASN A 180 -13.93 -17.54 -35.63
CA ASN A 180 -14.78 -16.42 -35.19
C ASN A 180 -14.45 -15.95 -33.77
N HIS A 181 -13.22 -16.12 -33.30
CA HIS A 181 -12.76 -15.31 -32.19
C HIS A 181 -12.84 -13.86 -32.67
N ILE A 182 -13.91 -13.17 -32.24
CA ILE A 182 -13.81 -11.77 -31.83
C ILE A 182 -12.50 -11.77 -31.06
N GLY A 183 -11.48 -11.21 -31.69
CA GLY A 183 -10.28 -10.90 -31.00
C GLY A 183 -10.72 -9.99 -29.88
N TRP A 184 -10.93 -10.57 -28.70
CA TRP A 184 -10.23 -10.08 -27.55
C TRP A 184 -8.73 -10.23 -27.85
N GLN A 185 -8.25 -9.58 -28.94
CA GLN A 185 -7.05 -8.80 -28.85
C GLN A 185 -7.27 -8.09 -27.54
N THR A 186 -6.50 -8.48 -26.54
CA THR A 186 -6.15 -7.59 -25.47
C THR A 186 -5.33 -6.45 -26.10
N SER A 187 -5.96 -5.72 -27.04
CA SER A 187 -5.74 -4.33 -27.40
C SER A 187 -6.53 -3.46 -26.41
N LEU A 188 -6.72 -3.94 -25.17
CA LEU A 188 -6.37 -3.03 -24.09
C LEU A 188 -4.97 -2.56 -24.46
N PRO A 189 -4.78 -1.27 -24.83
CA PRO A 189 -3.44 -0.75 -25.06
C PRO A 189 -2.61 -1.25 -23.89
N GLN A 190 -1.36 -1.68 -24.14
CA GLN A 190 -0.39 -1.85 -23.07
C GLN A 190 -0.63 -0.68 -22.14
N ALA A 191 -1.36 -0.92 -21.05
CA ALA A 191 -1.60 0.07 -20.05
C ALA A 191 -0.27 -0.03 -19.36
N GLY A 192 0.73 0.63 -19.99
CA GLY A 192 2.05 0.84 -19.46
C GLY A 192 1.76 1.18 -18.04
N GLU A 193 2.26 0.31 -17.15
CA GLU A 193 1.89 0.30 -15.76
C GLU A 193 1.65 1.76 -15.38
N THR A 194 0.44 2.10 -14.94
CA THR A 194 0.34 3.23 -14.04
C THR A 194 0.99 2.77 -12.72
N THR A 195 2.26 2.30 -12.76
CA THR A 195 3.29 2.88 -11.93
C THR A 195 2.99 4.35 -12.00
N LEU A 196 2.42 4.86 -10.91
CA LEU A 196 2.11 6.25 -10.71
C LEU A 196 3.03 7.12 -11.58
N LYS A 197 2.44 8.12 -12.24
CA LYS A 197 3.16 9.26 -12.84
C LYS A 197 4.21 9.89 -11.89
N SER A 198 4.38 9.42 -10.64
CA SER A 198 5.45 9.76 -9.71
C SER A 198 6.72 8.90 -9.77
N SER A 199 6.90 8.01 -10.74
CA SER A 199 8.11 7.16 -10.76
C SER A 199 8.72 6.93 -12.13
N SER A 200 8.91 8.01 -12.90
CA SER A 200 10.03 7.97 -13.85
C SER A 200 11.30 7.74 -13.02
N LEU A 201 12.15 6.83 -13.47
CA LEU A 201 13.47 6.60 -12.86
C LEU A 201 14.21 7.94 -12.65
N GLY A 202 14.01 8.88 -13.58
CA GLY A 202 14.50 10.25 -13.49
C GLY A 202 13.93 11.04 -12.31
N PHE A 203 12.63 10.93 -11.97
CA PHE A 203 12.06 11.59 -10.79
C PHE A 203 12.62 11.00 -9.49
N LYS A 204 12.75 9.68 -9.40
CA LYS A 204 13.34 9.03 -8.20
C LYS A 204 14.83 9.34 -8.04
N ILE A 205 15.60 9.29 -9.13
CA ILE A 205 17.01 9.69 -9.13
C ILE A 205 17.09 11.16 -8.72
N LYS A 206 16.39 12.07 -9.41
CA LYS A 206 16.42 13.50 -9.07
C LYS A 206 16.02 13.74 -7.62
N PHE A 207 14.92 13.17 -7.15
CA PHE A 207 14.45 13.35 -5.77
C PHE A 207 15.44 12.78 -4.75
N MET A 208 15.95 11.56 -4.93
CA MET A 208 16.93 10.97 -4.00
C MET A 208 18.23 11.77 -3.97
N TYR A 209 18.76 12.19 -5.12
CA TYR A 209 20.01 12.97 -5.17
C TYR A 209 19.81 14.42 -4.71
N LEU A 210 18.69 15.07 -5.04
CA LEU A 210 18.36 16.42 -4.54
C LEU A 210 18.11 16.41 -3.03
N GLN A 211 17.43 15.39 -2.50
CA GLN A 211 17.24 15.24 -1.07
C GLN A 211 18.58 15.00 -0.37
N ALA A 212 19.42 14.09 -0.88
CA ALA A 212 20.75 13.87 -0.32
C ALA A 212 21.65 15.13 -0.38
N LEU A 213 21.56 15.92 -1.46
CA LEU A 213 22.23 17.23 -1.56
C LEU A 213 21.67 18.22 -0.54
N GLY A 214 20.35 18.30 -0.38
CA GLY A 214 19.69 19.14 0.62
C GLY A 214 20.12 18.78 2.04
N ASP A 215 20.11 17.48 2.37
CA ASP A 215 20.57 16.97 3.66
C ASP A 215 22.06 17.27 3.88
N PHE A 216 22.91 17.14 2.85
CA PHE A 216 24.31 17.53 2.92
C PHE A 216 24.51 19.02 3.19
N PHE A 217 23.73 19.90 2.57
CA PHE A 217 23.81 21.35 2.83
C PHE A 217 23.25 21.73 4.20
N VAL A 218 22.16 21.10 4.64
CA VAL A 218 21.60 21.33 5.99
C VAL A 218 22.57 20.84 7.05
N GLN A 219 23.12 19.64 6.89
CA GLN A 219 24.07 19.06 7.84
C GLN A 219 25.40 19.80 7.81
N GLY A 220 25.94 20.11 6.63
CA GLY A 220 27.13 20.95 6.46
C GLY A 220 26.94 22.35 7.02
N GLY A 221 25.79 22.97 6.77
CA GLY A 221 25.41 24.27 7.33
C GLY A 221 25.24 24.26 8.84
N SER A 222 24.72 23.17 9.41
CA SER A 222 24.63 22.99 10.86
C SER A 222 26.01 22.83 11.51
N CYS A 223 26.94 22.10 10.89
CA CYS A 223 28.31 21.98 11.37
C CYS A 223 29.06 23.32 11.28
N VAL A 224 28.95 24.02 10.14
CA VAL A 224 29.56 25.35 9.95
C VAL A 224 28.97 26.37 10.91
N GLY A 225 27.64 26.38 11.10
CA GLY A 225 26.95 27.24 12.06
C GLY A 225 27.39 26.97 13.50
N VAL A 226 27.51 25.71 13.90
CA VAL A 226 28.04 25.32 15.22
C VAL A 226 29.49 25.76 15.39
N HIS A 227 30.33 25.63 14.35
CA HIS A 227 31.71 26.13 14.40
C HIS A 227 31.79 27.66 14.49
N PHE A 228 30.94 28.41 13.79
CA PHE A 228 30.88 29.87 13.92
C PHE A 228 30.41 30.30 15.31
N ILE A 229 29.39 29.64 15.87
CA ILE A 229 28.93 29.92 17.24
C ILE A 229 30.04 29.59 18.25
N ALA A 230 30.72 28.46 18.10
CA ALA A 230 31.83 28.09 18.97
C ALA A 230 33.01 29.08 18.89
N LEU A 231 33.39 29.51 17.68
CA LEU A 231 34.42 30.52 17.47
C LEU A 231 34.02 31.88 18.05
N PHE A 232 32.75 32.27 17.91
CA PHE A 232 32.23 33.51 18.47
C PHE A 232 32.23 33.49 20.00
N ILE A 233 31.77 32.39 20.63
CA ILE A 233 31.85 32.20 22.07
C ILE A 233 33.30 32.24 22.56
N PHE A 234 34.21 31.56 21.86
CA PHE A 234 35.64 31.59 22.19
C PHE A 234 36.20 33.01 22.15
N TRP A 235 35.86 33.80 21.13
CA TRP A 235 36.32 35.19 21.01
C TRP A 235 35.77 36.10 22.12
N ILE A 236 34.52 35.91 22.52
CA ILE A 236 33.92 36.61 23.67
C ILE A 236 34.67 36.24 24.95
N LEU A 237 34.87 34.94 25.22
CA LEU A 237 35.57 34.49 26.41
C LEU A 237 37.02 35.01 26.45
N TYR A 238 37.73 34.96 25.31
CA TYR A 238 39.08 35.50 25.19
C TYR A 238 39.12 37.00 25.46
N SER A 239 38.17 37.76 24.89
CA SER A 239 38.09 39.22 25.08
C SER A 239 37.73 39.60 26.52
N LEU A 240 36.82 38.87 27.17
CA LEU A 240 36.50 39.05 28.59
C LEU A 240 37.71 38.78 29.48
N LEU A 241 38.50 37.75 29.15
CA LEU A 241 39.72 37.39 29.87
C LEU A 241 40.81 38.48 29.71
N GLN A 242 40.96 39.04 28.50
CA GLN A 242 41.84 40.19 28.24
C GLN A 242 41.39 41.47 28.96
N MET A 243 40.08 41.66 29.15
CA MET A 243 39.52 42.78 29.92
C MET A 243 39.62 42.60 31.44
N GLY A 244 40.28 41.55 31.93
CA GLY A 244 40.51 41.34 33.36
C GLY A 244 39.27 40.86 34.12
N PHE A 245 38.23 40.35 33.42
CA PHE A 245 37.17 39.59 34.08
C PHE A 245 37.74 38.23 34.50
N ILE A 246 38.27 38.17 35.71
CA ILE A 246 38.69 36.94 36.36
C ILE A 246 37.42 36.11 36.60
N LEU A 247 37.27 35.00 35.86
CA LEU A 247 36.26 34.01 36.17
C LEU A 247 36.47 33.55 37.63
N PRO A 248 35.42 33.45 38.44
CA PRO A 248 35.55 32.95 39.80
C PRO A 248 36.20 31.56 39.77
N PRO A 249 37.09 31.23 40.72
CA PRO A 249 37.72 29.92 40.77
C PRO A 249 36.65 28.84 40.78
N VAL A 250 36.73 27.91 39.83
CA VAL A 250 35.83 26.76 39.76
C VAL A 250 36.01 25.96 41.05
N PRO A 251 34.95 25.69 41.84
CA PRO A 251 35.06 24.89 43.04
C PRO A 251 35.53 23.48 42.66
N THR A 252 36.69 23.07 43.17
CA THR A 252 37.31 21.76 42.91
C THR A 252 36.61 20.59 43.60
N ASP A 253 35.53 20.84 44.35
CA ASP A 253 34.94 19.84 45.26
C ASP A 253 33.80 19.02 44.66
N ARG A 254 33.60 19.06 43.34
CA ARG A 254 32.68 18.15 42.65
C ARG A 254 33.42 17.34 41.59
N PHE A 255 34.31 16.49 42.06
CA PHE A 255 34.72 15.31 41.31
C PHE A 255 33.47 14.48 41.01
N LEU A 256 33.15 14.34 39.72
CA LEU A 256 32.21 13.35 39.21
C LEU A 256 32.68 11.95 39.66
N PRO A 257 31.76 11.04 40.05
CA PRO A 257 32.14 9.67 40.36
C PRO A 257 32.80 9.04 39.12
N LEU A 258 33.99 8.49 39.35
CA LEU A 258 34.73 7.68 38.39
C LEU A 258 33.83 6.55 37.88
N CYS A 259 33.83 6.37 36.55
CA CYS A 259 33.18 5.25 35.88
C CYS A 259 33.54 3.93 36.57
N GLU A 260 32.56 3.34 37.24
CA GLU A 260 32.61 1.97 37.72
C GLU A 260 32.63 1.05 36.51
N LYS A 261 33.60 0.12 36.50
CA LYS A 261 33.79 -0.86 35.42
C LYS A 261 32.49 -1.65 35.22
N SER A 262 31.93 -1.63 34.00
CA SER A 262 30.85 -2.53 33.63
C SER A 262 31.32 -3.98 33.76
N GLU A 263 30.62 -4.77 34.57
CA GLU A 263 30.80 -6.20 34.65
C GLU A 263 30.60 -6.87 33.29
N LYS A 264 31.44 -7.87 33.04
CA LYS A 264 31.38 -8.77 31.88
C LYS A 264 29.97 -9.33 31.72
N TRP A 265 29.37 -9.09 30.56
CA TRP A 265 28.30 -9.93 30.06
C TRP A 265 28.87 -11.33 29.80
N SER A 266 28.46 -12.28 30.63
CA SER A 266 28.61 -13.71 30.39
C SER A 266 27.67 -14.14 29.26
N GLU A 267 28.25 -14.60 28.16
CA GLU A 267 27.56 -15.43 27.18
C GLU A 267 27.20 -16.76 27.85
N GLU A 268 25.95 -16.93 28.26
CA GLU A 268 25.39 -18.27 28.50
C GLU A 268 24.51 -18.67 27.32
N GLY A 269 24.98 -19.74 26.65
CA GLY A 269 24.28 -20.40 25.58
C GLY A 269 23.01 -21.10 26.04
N GLY A 270 22.06 -21.17 25.13
CA GLY A 270 20.86 -21.99 25.25
C GLY A 270 20.59 -22.67 23.92
N GLU A 271 21.40 -23.68 23.61
CA GLU A 271 21.11 -24.67 22.57
C GLU A 271 20.10 -25.65 23.18
N GLY A 272 18.82 -25.42 22.86
CA GLY A 272 17.71 -26.29 23.25
C GLY A 272 17.33 -27.18 22.08
N ASP A 273 17.91 -28.38 22.06
CA ASP A 273 17.45 -29.53 21.28
C ASP A 273 16.28 -30.20 22.01
N GLY A 274 15.22 -30.59 21.29
CA GLY A 274 14.24 -31.55 21.80
C GLY A 274 12.82 -31.44 21.26
N GLY A 275 12.40 -32.44 20.47
CA GLY A 275 11.01 -32.90 20.37
C GLY A 275 10.39 -32.91 18.99
#